data_AF-A0AAW0M000-F1
#
_entry.id   AF-A0AAW0M000-F1
#
_cell.length_a   1.000
_cell.length_b   1.000
_cell.length_c   1.000
_cell.angle_alpha   90.00
_cell.angle_beta   90.00
_cell.angle_gamma   90.00
#
_symmetry.space_group_name_H-M   'P 1'
#
loop_
_entity.id
_entity.type
_entity.pdbx_description
1 polymer ?
#
loop_
_entity_poly.entity_id
_entity_poly.type
_entity_poly.pdbx_seq_one_letter_code
_entity_poly.pdbx_strand_id
1 'polypeptide(L)'
;MAEQTEKAFLKQPKVFLSSKKSGKAKRPGKGGNRYWKNVGLNFKTPRDAIEGTYIDKKCPFTGNVSIRGRIISGTCQSAKMVRTIIVRRDYLHFVKKYQRQEHNFLYASVSHLLIFHFFICSVIASDIIYEKRHSNIPAHISPCFRVKEGDYVTIGQCRPLSKTVRFNVLKVLSAGSASAGKKAFTGM
;
A
#
# COMPACT_ATOMS: atom_id res chain seq x y z
N MET A 1 4.66 0.40 29.03
CA MET A 1 4.32 -1.04 28.89
C MET A 1 3.48 -1.19 27.62
N ALA A 2 3.63 -2.26 26.84
CA ALA A 2 2.67 -2.52 25.77
C ALA A 2 1.30 -2.78 26.43
N GLU A 3 0.28 -2.05 26.02
CA GLU A 3 -1.06 -2.19 26.59
C GLU A 3 -1.63 -3.55 26.15
N GLN A 4 -1.73 -4.49 27.10
CA GLN A 4 -2.30 -5.81 26.87
C GLN A 4 -3.82 -5.68 27.00
N THR A 5 -4.49 -5.40 25.88
CA THR A 5 -5.94 -5.20 25.84
C THR A 5 -6.73 -6.49 25.62
N GLU A 6 -6.09 -7.53 25.09
CA GLU A 6 -6.75 -8.80 24.78
C GLU A 6 -6.74 -9.76 25.99
N LYS A 7 -7.79 -10.61 26.10
CA LYS A 7 -7.97 -11.59 27.19
C LYS A 7 -6.80 -12.59 27.30
N ALA A 8 -6.24 -13.00 26.17
CA ALA A 8 -5.11 -13.91 26.11
C ALA A 8 -3.80 -13.12 26.00
N PHE A 9 -2.82 -13.48 26.83
CA PHE A 9 -1.49 -12.88 26.77
C PHE A 9 -0.86 -13.04 25.38
N LEU A 10 -0.52 -11.92 24.75
CA LEU A 10 0.10 -11.93 23.43
C LEU A 10 1.62 -11.95 23.58
N LYS A 11 2.28 -12.84 22.84
CA LYS A 11 3.74 -12.88 22.70
C LYS A 11 4.15 -13.28 21.28
N GLN A 12 5.36 -12.89 20.89
CA GLN A 12 5.95 -13.41 19.65
C GLN A 12 6.41 -14.87 19.87
N PRO A 13 6.12 -15.79 18.95
CA PRO A 13 6.44 -17.21 19.15
C PRO A 13 7.94 -17.50 19.18
N LYS A 14 8.74 -16.69 18.47
CA LYS A 14 10.21 -16.84 18.39
C LYS A 14 10.97 -16.11 19.49
N VAL A 15 10.27 -15.48 20.43
CA VAL A 15 10.87 -14.63 21.47
C VAL A 15 10.57 -15.24 22.83
N PHE A 16 11.63 -15.53 23.59
CA PHE A 16 11.51 -15.98 24.96
C PHE A 16 11.62 -14.78 25.91
N LEU A 17 10.52 -14.42 26.59
CA LEU A 17 10.44 -13.23 27.42
C LEU A 17 11.07 -13.41 28.82
N SER A 18 11.01 -14.61 29.39
CA SER A 18 11.38 -14.87 30.79
C SER A 18 12.89 -15.12 30.99
N SER A 19 13.73 -14.53 30.15
CA SER A 19 15.18 -14.62 30.32
C SER A 19 15.61 -13.85 31.56
N LYS A 20 16.34 -14.53 32.45
CA LYS A 20 16.92 -13.94 33.68
C LYS A 20 18.06 -12.97 33.41
N LYS A 21 18.54 -12.87 32.17
CA LYS A 21 19.62 -11.92 31.78
C LYS A 21 19.14 -10.47 31.92
N SER A 22 19.81 -9.69 32.77
CA SER A 22 19.63 -8.24 32.90
C SER A 22 20.57 -7.51 31.94
N GLY A 23 20.04 -6.82 30.92
CA GLY A 23 20.87 -6.05 29.99
C GLY A 23 20.18 -5.63 28.70
N LYS A 24 20.96 -5.07 27.75
CA LYS A 24 20.54 -4.58 26.41
C LYS A 24 19.61 -5.56 25.67
N ALA A 25 19.75 -6.85 25.93
CA ALA A 25 18.90 -7.90 25.40
C ALA A 25 17.39 -7.72 25.69
N LYS A 26 16.96 -7.04 26.77
CA LYS A 26 15.51 -6.91 27.08
C LYS A 26 14.79 -5.75 26.36
N ARG A 27 15.51 -4.73 25.86
CA ARG A 27 14.88 -3.56 25.22
C ARG A 27 14.52 -3.88 23.76
N PRO A 28 13.41 -3.37 23.20
CA PRO A 28 13.16 -3.49 21.75
C PRO A 28 14.17 -2.62 20.98
N GLY A 29 14.60 -3.07 19.79
CA GLY A 29 15.62 -2.37 18.99
C GLY A 29 16.64 -3.30 18.32
N LYS A 30 17.62 -2.70 17.63
CA LYS A 30 18.74 -3.42 16.98
C LYS A 30 19.68 -3.99 18.07
N GLY A 31 19.47 -5.24 18.45
CA GLY A 31 20.14 -5.91 19.59
C GLY A 31 19.21 -6.28 20.75
N GLY A 32 17.91 -6.02 20.59
CA GLY A 32 16.85 -6.38 21.52
C GLY A 32 16.26 -7.77 21.32
N ASN A 33 15.55 -8.28 22.33
CA ASN A 33 14.80 -9.54 22.30
C ASN A 33 13.44 -9.37 21.59
N ARG A 34 13.42 -8.68 20.45
CA ARG A 34 12.24 -8.54 19.59
C ARG A 34 12.52 -9.20 18.25
N TYR A 35 11.61 -10.07 17.81
CA TYR A 35 11.73 -10.70 16.51
C TYR A 35 11.26 -9.76 15.40
N TRP A 36 12.14 -9.49 14.45
CA TRP A 36 11.84 -8.83 13.19
C TRP A 36 12.58 -9.60 12.07
N LYS A 37 12.07 -9.50 10.84
CA LYS A 37 12.71 -10.09 9.67
C LYS A 37 12.66 -9.14 8.47
N ASN A 38 13.60 -9.32 7.56
CA ASN A 38 13.52 -8.74 6.23
C ASN A 38 12.52 -9.56 5.40
N VAL A 39 11.62 -8.87 4.68
CA VAL A 39 10.59 -9.48 3.83
C VAL A 39 11.14 -9.84 2.45
N GLY A 40 12.30 -9.27 2.08
CA GLY A 40 12.85 -9.36 0.72
C GLY A 40 12.24 -8.31 -0.21
N LEU A 41 12.53 -8.40 -1.51
CA LEU A 41 11.95 -7.54 -2.55
C LEU A 41 12.30 -6.03 -2.38
N ASN A 42 13.47 -5.74 -1.79
CA ASN A 42 13.99 -4.39 -1.55
C ASN A 42 13.07 -3.45 -0.74
N PHE A 43 12.14 -4.00 0.05
CA PHE A 43 11.36 -3.21 1.01
C PHE A 43 12.14 -3.01 2.30
N LYS A 44 12.24 -1.76 2.75
CA LYS A 44 12.85 -1.43 4.04
C LYS A 44 11.91 -1.84 5.17
N THR A 45 12.46 -2.48 6.20
CA THR A 45 11.73 -2.75 7.44
C THR A 45 11.41 -1.43 8.14
N PRO A 46 10.14 -1.17 8.54
CA PRO A 46 9.80 0.07 9.22
C PRO A 46 10.45 0.12 10.61
N ARG A 47 10.83 1.32 11.07
CA ARG A 47 11.43 1.52 12.41
C ARG A 47 10.53 0.99 13.52
N ASP A 48 9.23 1.23 13.40
CA ASP A 48 8.19 0.73 14.30
C ASP A 48 8.17 -0.80 14.41
N ALA A 49 8.60 -1.55 13.38
CA ALA A 49 8.71 -3.00 13.50
C ALA A 49 9.89 -3.42 14.38
N ILE A 50 10.99 -2.66 14.36
CA ILE A 50 12.24 -2.94 15.07
C ILE A 50 12.13 -2.50 16.54
N GLU A 51 11.61 -1.30 16.78
CA GLU A 51 11.59 -0.64 18.09
C GLU A 51 10.22 -0.68 18.77
N GLY A 52 9.15 -0.84 17.99
CA GLY A 52 7.80 -0.85 18.53
C GLY A 52 7.52 -2.07 19.41
N THR A 53 6.46 -1.99 20.19
CA THR A 53 6.10 -3.03 21.18
C THR A 53 4.83 -3.79 20.82
N TYR A 54 4.20 -3.50 19.68
CA TYR A 54 2.98 -4.19 19.23
C TYR A 54 3.25 -5.66 18.92
N ILE A 55 2.22 -6.49 19.03
CA ILE A 55 2.28 -7.93 18.74
C ILE A 55 1.22 -8.26 17.71
N ASP A 56 1.66 -8.70 16.53
CA ASP A 56 0.77 -9.13 15.45
C ASP A 56 1.34 -10.37 14.75
N LYS A 57 0.56 -11.47 14.77
CA LYS A 57 0.93 -12.74 14.14
C LYS A 57 0.82 -12.67 12.61
N LYS A 58 -0.02 -11.76 12.08
CA LYS A 58 -0.29 -11.57 10.65
C LYS A 58 0.66 -10.56 9.99
N CYS A 59 1.46 -9.83 10.76
CA CYS A 59 2.44 -8.88 10.24
C CYS A 59 3.52 -9.57 9.36
N PRO A 60 3.93 -8.98 8.23
CA PRO A 60 4.97 -9.56 7.38
C PRO A 60 6.38 -9.34 7.96
N PHE A 61 6.58 -8.37 8.86
CA PHE A 61 7.90 -8.05 9.45
C PHE A 61 8.15 -8.73 10.81
N THR A 62 7.16 -8.76 11.68
CA THR A 62 7.30 -9.27 13.06
C THR A 62 6.61 -10.61 13.28
N GLY A 63 5.85 -11.09 12.29
CA GLY A 63 5.14 -12.35 12.29
C GLY A 63 5.74 -13.41 11.36
N ASN A 64 5.06 -14.55 11.26
CA ASN A 64 5.47 -15.67 10.41
C ASN A 64 4.85 -15.62 8.99
N VAL A 65 4.27 -14.50 8.58
CA VAL A 65 3.67 -14.36 7.24
C VAL A 65 4.77 -14.08 6.22
N SER A 66 4.84 -14.86 5.15
CA SER A 66 5.69 -14.60 4.00
C SER A 66 4.88 -13.99 2.86
N ILE A 67 5.52 -13.07 2.14
CA ILE A 67 4.97 -12.50 0.92
C ILE A 67 5.44 -13.36 -0.25
N ARG A 68 4.50 -13.79 -1.10
CA ARG A 68 4.79 -14.62 -2.27
C ARG A 68 3.81 -14.31 -3.39
N GLY A 69 4.33 -14.15 -4.60
CA GLY A 69 3.52 -13.86 -5.78
C GLY A 69 3.45 -12.38 -6.10
N ARG A 70 2.25 -11.86 -6.30
CA ARG A 70 2.02 -10.52 -6.88
C ARG A 70 2.18 -9.41 -5.85
N ILE A 71 2.79 -8.30 -6.27
CA ILE A 71 2.77 -7.02 -5.56
C ILE A 71 1.80 -6.10 -6.29
N ILE A 72 0.85 -5.53 -5.56
CA ILE A 72 -0.19 -4.66 -6.11
C ILE A 72 -0.10 -3.32 -5.39
N SER A 73 -0.21 -2.24 -6.15
CA SER A 73 -0.36 -0.89 -5.63
C SER A 73 -1.78 -0.39 -5.88
N GLY A 74 -2.32 0.37 -4.93
CA GLY A 74 -3.64 0.97 -5.04
C GLY A 74 -3.85 2.05 -3.98
N THR A 75 -5.03 2.66 -3.98
CA THR A 75 -5.39 3.68 -2.99
C THR A 75 -6.16 3.05 -1.84
N CYS A 76 -5.91 3.50 -0.61
CA CYS A 76 -6.68 3.06 0.54
C CYS A 76 -8.08 3.69 0.48
N GLN A 77 -9.11 2.89 0.23
CA GLN A 77 -10.48 3.38 0.16
C GLN A 77 -11.08 3.55 1.56
N SER A 78 -10.90 2.56 2.44
CA SER A 78 -11.40 2.63 3.81
C SER A 78 -10.53 1.86 4.79
N ALA A 79 -10.39 2.43 5.98
CA ALA A 79 -9.62 1.88 7.10
C ALA A 79 -10.49 1.72 8.37
N LYS A 80 -11.77 1.39 8.20
CA LYS A 80 -12.75 1.28 9.29
C LYS A 80 -12.61 0.01 10.12
N MET A 81 -12.05 -1.04 9.54
CA MET A 81 -11.90 -2.34 10.18
C MET A 81 -10.60 -2.41 10.98
N VAL A 82 -10.64 -3.12 12.11
CA VAL A 82 -9.45 -3.33 12.94
C VAL A 82 -8.40 -4.12 12.16
N ARG A 83 -7.22 -3.51 11.96
CA ARG A 83 -6.04 -4.13 11.34
C ARG A 83 -6.29 -4.67 9.91
N THR A 84 -7.29 -4.16 9.18
CA THR A 84 -7.52 -4.48 7.76
C THR A 84 -8.01 -3.24 7.01
N ILE A 85 -7.52 -3.05 5.79
CA ILE A 85 -7.91 -1.97 4.90
C ILE A 85 -8.50 -2.53 3.60
N ILE A 86 -9.37 -1.76 2.96
CA ILE A 86 -9.85 -2.06 1.61
C ILE A 86 -9.07 -1.16 0.65
N VAL A 87 -8.33 -1.78 -0.26
CA VAL A 87 -7.54 -1.07 -1.25
C VAL A 87 -8.23 -1.16 -2.60
N ARG A 88 -8.40 0.00 -3.21
CA ARG A 88 -9.02 0.14 -4.51
C ARG A 88 -7.96 0.22 -5.58
N ARG A 89 -8.13 -0.58 -6.64
CA ARG A 89 -7.34 -0.52 -7.85
C ARG A 89 -8.24 -0.15 -9.00
N ASP A 90 -8.09 1.06 -9.50
CA ASP A 90 -8.73 1.52 -10.73
C ASP A 90 -7.91 1.02 -11.93
N TYR A 91 -8.60 0.51 -12.95
CA TYR A 91 -8.00 0.11 -14.22
C TYR A 91 -8.97 0.42 -15.37
N LEU A 92 -8.39 0.73 -16.52
CA LEU A 92 -9.14 0.98 -17.74
C LEU A 92 -9.42 -0.37 -18.42
N HIS A 93 -10.69 -0.69 -18.61
CA HIS A 93 -11.13 -1.89 -19.32
C HIS A 93 -11.39 -1.54 -20.78
N PHE A 94 -10.61 -2.12 -21.68
CA PHE A 94 -10.76 -1.89 -23.12
C PHE A 94 -11.99 -2.63 -23.68
N VAL A 95 -12.91 -1.90 -24.30
CA VAL A 95 -14.13 -2.48 -24.89
C VAL A 95 -13.94 -2.71 -26.39
N LYS A 96 -13.72 -3.98 -26.77
CA LYS A 96 -13.46 -4.39 -28.16
C LYS A 96 -14.53 -3.95 -29.16
N LYS A 97 -15.78 -3.78 -28.72
CA LYS A 97 -16.91 -3.39 -29.58
C LYS A 97 -16.76 -1.99 -30.20
N TYR A 98 -16.03 -1.08 -29.54
CA TYR A 98 -15.82 0.29 -30.03
C TYR A 98 -14.47 0.47 -30.75
N GLN A 99 -13.88 -0.61 -31.26
CA GLN A 99 -12.74 -0.57 -32.18
C GLN A 99 -13.12 0.01 -33.55
N ARG A 100 -13.77 1.18 -33.60
CA ARG A 100 -14.06 1.85 -34.87
C ARG A 100 -12.74 2.45 -35.36
N GLN A 101 -12.16 1.80 -36.36
CA GLN A 101 -10.92 2.17 -37.01
C GLN A 101 -11.01 3.64 -37.45
N GLU A 102 -10.03 4.45 -37.04
CA GLU A 102 -9.76 5.75 -37.65
C GLU A 102 -9.14 5.53 -39.05
N HIS A 103 -9.82 4.78 -39.91
CA HIS A 103 -9.47 4.64 -41.31
C HIS A 103 -10.15 5.78 -42.07
N ASN A 104 -9.67 7.00 -41.84
CA ASN A 104 -9.68 8.15 -42.78
C ASN A 104 -9.41 9.45 -42.02
N PHE A 105 -8.14 9.77 -41.82
CA PHE A 105 -7.70 11.16 -42.00
C PHE A 105 -6.39 11.11 -42.78
N LEU A 106 -6.54 10.99 -44.10
CA LEU A 106 -5.51 11.47 -45.01
C LEU A 106 -5.21 12.91 -44.62
N TYR A 107 -3.92 13.16 -44.40
CA TYR A 107 -3.32 14.47 -44.21
C TYR A 107 -3.68 15.36 -45.40
N ALA A 108 -4.80 16.07 -45.32
CA ALA A 108 -5.12 17.17 -46.20
C ALA A 108 -4.84 18.47 -45.43
N SER A 109 -3.60 18.94 -45.62
CA SER A 109 -3.20 20.34 -45.75
C SER A 109 -4.04 21.45 -45.06
N VAL A 110 -3.32 22.31 -44.33
CA VAL A 110 -3.48 23.77 -44.19
C VAL A 110 -3.87 24.33 -42.81
N SER A 111 -3.04 25.29 -42.37
CA SER A 111 -3.21 26.35 -41.36
C SER A 111 -2.74 26.10 -39.91
N HIS A 112 -1.73 26.91 -39.53
CA HIS A 112 -0.99 26.94 -38.26
C HIS A 112 -1.84 27.30 -37.01
N LEU A 113 -3.15 27.50 -37.16
CA LEU A 113 -4.10 27.89 -36.08
C LEU A 113 -4.86 26.69 -35.47
N LEU A 114 -4.68 25.47 -36.00
CA LEU A 114 -5.42 24.27 -35.56
C LEU A 114 -4.68 23.39 -34.55
N ILE A 115 -3.59 23.87 -33.94
CA ILE A 115 -2.84 23.09 -32.92
C ILE A 115 -3.63 22.99 -31.60
N PHE A 116 -4.44 23.99 -31.26
CA PHE A 116 -5.27 23.97 -30.04
C PHE A 116 -6.49 23.06 -30.14
N HIS A 117 -7.08 22.90 -31.33
CA HIS A 117 -8.26 22.03 -31.51
C HIS A 117 -7.86 20.54 -31.61
N PHE A 118 -6.69 20.23 -32.18
CA PHE A 118 -6.18 18.86 -32.23
C PHE A 118 -5.87 18.28 -30.82
N PHE A 119 -5.45 19.15 -29.89
CA PHE A 119 -5.22 18.75 -28.49
C PHE A 119 -6.54 18.46 -27.75
N ILE A 120 -7.58 19.26 -27.99
CA ILE A 120 -8.91 19.05 -27.38
C ILE A 120 -9.60 17.80 -27.96
N CYS A 121 -9.48 17.57 -29.27
CA CYS A 121 -10.11 16.41 -29.93
C CYS A 121 -9.42 15.07 -29.57
N SER A 122 -8.10 15.06 -29.38
CA SER A 122 -7.36 13.86 -28.94
C SER A 122 -7.69 13.43 -27.50
N VAL A 123 -8.05 14.38 -26.63
CA VAL A 123 -8.44 14.09 -25.24
C VAL A 123 -9.87 13.53 -25.17
N ILE A 124 -10.77 13.98 -26.04
CA ILE A 124 -12.17 13.49 -26.07
C ILE A 124 -12.27 12.10 -26.74
N ALA A 125 -11.43 11.79 -27.72
CA ALA A 125 -11.44 10.51 -28.43
C ALA A 125 -10.96 9.31 -27.58
N SER A 126 -10.13 9.55 -26.56
CA SER A 126 -9.60 8.48 -25.70
C SER A 126 -10.60 7.96 -24.66
N ASP A 127 -11.63 8.75 -24.32
CA ASP A 127 -12.66 8.38 -23.34
C ASP A 127 -13.74 7.43 -23.89
N ILE A 128 -13.87 7.29 -25.22
CA ILE A 128 -14.93 6.46 -25.84
C ILE A 128 -14.54 4.97 -25.87
N ILE A 129 -13.24 4.66 -25.83
CA ILE A 129 -12.73 3.30 -26.08
C ILE A 129 -12.52 2.49 -24.77
N TYR A 130 -12.37 3.18 -23.63
CA TYR A 130 -12.00 2.57 -22.35
C TYR A 130 -13.05 2.82 -21.26
N GLU A 131 -13.55 1.73 -20.65
CA GLU A 131 -14.46 1.80 -19.51
C GLU A 131 -13.67 1.82 -18.20
N LYS A 132 -13.82 2.87 -17.38
CA LYS A 132 -13.15 2.93 -16.07
C LYS A 132 -13.79 1.94 -15.10
N ARG A 133 -13.06 0.88 -14.76
CA ARG A 133 -13.47 -0.12 -13.76
C ARG A 133 -12.59 -0.07 -12.52
N HIS A 134 -13.10 -0.63 -11.44
CA HIS A 134 -12.38 -0.70 -10.19
C HIS A 134 -12.53 -2.07 -9.55
N SER A 135 -11.50 -2.49 -8.83
CA SER A 135 -11.52 -3.71 -8.02
C SER A 135 -11.11 -3.39 -6.58
N ASN A 136 -11.85 -3.93 -5.63
CA ASN A 136 -11.61 -3.74 -4.21
C ASN A 136 -10.92 -4.97 -3.64
N ILE A 137 -9.74 -4.76 -3.07
CA ILE A 137 -8.85 -5.82 -2.57
C ILE A 137 -8.68 -5.61 -1.06
N PRO A 138 -9.13 -6.55 -0.22
CA PRO A 138 -8.93 -6.46 1.22
C PRO A 138 -7.50 -6.87 1.59
N ALA A 139 -6.82 -6.05 2.39
CA ALA A 139 -5.45 -6.28 2.83
C ALA A 139 -5.29 -6.10 4.34
N HIS A 140 -4.51 -6.98 4.95
CA HIS A 140 -4.12 -6.86 6.36
C HIS A 140 -3.15 -5.70 6.52
N ILE A 141 -3.33 -4.87 7.56
CA ILE A 141 -2.41 -3.81 7.92
C ILE A 141 -1.71 -4.14 9.24
N SER A 142 -0.38 -4.16 9.20
CA SER A 142 0.41 -4.24 10.43
C SER A 142 0.31 -2.93 11.22
N PRO A 143 0.26 -2.97 12.56
CA PRO A 143 0.24 -1.77 13.40
C PRO A 143 1.43 -0.80 13.24
N CYS A 144 2.48 -1.17 12.50
CA CYS A 144 3.56 -0.25 12.09
C CYS A 144 3.09 0.89 11.19
N PHE A 145 2.00 0.67 10.45
CA PHE A 145 1.58 1.61 9.43
C PHE A 145 0.38 2.38 9.93
N ARG A 146 0.51 3.71 9.95
CA ARG A 146 -0.61 4.62 10.12
C ARG A 146 -1.11 4.98 8.73
N VAL A 147 -2.25 4.43 8.34
CA VAL A 147 -2.87 4.64 7.03
C VAL A 147 -4.11 5.49 7.19
N LYS A 148 -4.27 6.48 6.31
CA LYS A 148 -5.47 7.27 6.14
C LYS A 148 -6.18 6.88 4.84
N GLU A 149 -7.46 7.21 4.74
CA GLU A 149 -8.20 7.08 3.50
C GLU A 149 -7.56 8.01 2.44
N GLY A 150 -7.37 7.51 1.23
CA GLY A 150 -6.69 8.21 0.13
C GLY A 150 -5.18 7.99 0.03
N ASP A 151 -4.54 7.34 1.00
CA ASP A 151 -3.10 7.04 0.91
C ASP A 151 -2.82 6.00 -0.20
N TYR A 152 -1.65 6.13 -0.85
CA TYR A 152 -1.17 5.14 -1.80
C TYR A 152 -0.47 4.01 -1.05
N VAL A 153 -0.91 2.78 -1.24
CA VAL A 153 -0.40 1.62 -0.50
C VAL A 153 0.09 0.55 -1.47
N THR A 154 1.27 0.02 -1.17
CA THR A 154 1.82 -1.16 -1.85
C THR A 154 1.61 -2.38 -0.98
N ILE A 155 1.07 -3.43 -1.60
CA ILE A 155 0.55 -4.61 -0.94
C ILE A 155 1.17 -5.85 -1.58
N GLY A 156 1.55 -6.82 -0.76
CA GLY A 156 2.05 -8.11 -1.21
C GLY A 156 1.04 -9.22 -1.03
N GLN A 157 0.94 -10.10 -2.02
CA GLN A 157 0.20 -11.34 -1.90
C GLN A 157 0.82 -12.25 -0.83
N CYS A 158 -0.01 -12.92 -0.05
CA CYS A 158 0.42 -13.84 1.00
C CYS A 158 -0.45 -15.10 1.03
N ARG A 159 -0.18 -15.99 1.99
CA ARG A 159 -1.10 -17.10 2.28
C ARG A 159 -2.44 -16.56 2.77
N PRO A 160 -3.57 -17.29 2.63
CA PRO A 160 -4.84 -16.88 3.21
C PRO A 160 -4.70 -16.58 4.72
N LEU A 161 -5.04 -15.36 5.13
CA LEU A 161 -4.98 -14.92 6.54
C LEU A 161 -6.35 -14.91 7.21
N SER A 162 -7.38 -14.70 6.40
CA SER A 162 -8.79 -14.69 6.75
C SER A 162 -9.59 -15.20 5.54
N LYS A 163 -10.93 -15.28 5.65
CA LYS A 163 -11.81 -15.66 4.52
C LYS A 163 -11.54 -14.82 3.26
N THR A 164 -11.41 -13.51 3.43
CA THR A 164 -11.23 -12.55 2.33
C THR A 164 -9.78 -12.08 2.16
N VAL A 165 -9.02 -11.99 3.25
CA VAL A 165 -7.68 -11.37 3.24
C VAL A 165 -6.61 -12.36 2.79
N ARG A 166 -6.03 -12.08 1.61
CA ARG A 166 -4.90 -12.82 1.00
C ARG A 166 -3.71 -11.91 0.67
N PHE A 167 -3.74 -10.71 1.21
CA PHE A 167 -2.85 -9.61 0.89
C PHE A 167 -2.44 -8.87 2.17
N ASN A 168 -1.22 -8.34 2.19
CA ASN A 168 -0.66 -7.64 3.35
C ASN A 168 0.08 -6.37 2.92
N VAL A 169 -0.07 -5.30 3.69
CA VAL A 169 0.56 -4.02 3.41
C VAL A 169 2.08 -4.09 3.62
N LEU A 170 2.84 -3.59 2.65
CA LEU A 170 4.30 -3.56 2.66
C LEU A 170 4.87 -2.16 2.78
N LYS A 171 4.24 -1.19 2.12
CA LYS A 171 4.69 0.20 2.10
C LYS A 171 3.49 1.11 1.99
N VAL A 172 3.52 2.21 2.72
CA VAL A 172 2.55 3.29 2.61
C VAL A 172 3.28 4.51 2.08
N LEU A 173 2.69 5.13 1.07
CA LEU A 173 3.07 6.41 0.50
C LEU A 173 1.97 7.39 0.90
N SER A 174 2.27 8.22 1.91
CA SER A 174 1.28 9.21 2.34
C SER A 174 1.12 10.28 1.26
N ALA A 175 -0.12 10.51 0.85
CA ALA A 175 -0.45 11.48 -0.19
C ALA A 175 0.01 12.91 0.16
N GLY A 176 0.11 13.26 1.45
CA GLY A 176 0.56 14.58 1.91
C GLY A 176 2.07 14.72 2.14
N SER A 177 2.84 13.63 2.10
CA SER A 177 4.27 13.66 2.49
C SER A 177 5.23 14.06 1.35
N ALA A 178 4.81 13.94 0.09
CA ALA A 178 5.64 14.27 -1.08
C ALA A 178 5.49 15.72 -1.56
N SER A 179 4.41 16.42 -1.20
CA SER A 179 4.10 17.77 -1.67
C SER A 179 4.30 18.87 -0.61
N ALA A 180 4.51 18.54 0.66
CA ALA A 180 4.65 19.52 1.75
C ALA A 180 6.11 19.81 2.17
N GLY A 181 7.10 19.22 1.50
CA GLY A 181 8.52 19.30 1.90
C GLY A 181 9.31 20.47 1.32
N LYS A 182 8.83 21.14 0.27
CA LYS A 182 9.45 22.36 -0.30
C LYS A 182 8.34 23.24 -0.92
N LYS A 183 8.25 24.49 -0.42
CA LYS A 183 7.25 25.54 -0.68
C LYS A 183 6.01 25.56 0.25
N ALA A 184 6.23 25.53 1.56
CA ALA A 184 5.37 26.29 2.47
C ALA A 184 6.15 27.55 2.84
N PHE A 185 5.94 28.64 2.09
CA PHE A 185 6.39 29.97 2.51
C PHE A 185 5.35 30.44 3.53
N THR A 186 5.60 30.19 4.82
CA THR A 186 4.83 30.82 5.88
C THR A 186 5.31 32.26 5.99
N GLY A 187 4.68 33.15 5.23
CA GLY A 187 4.79 34.58 5.42
C GLY A 187 3.83 35.02 6.51
N MET A 188 4.39 35.41 7.65
CA MET A 188 4.10 36.60 8.47
C MET A 188 4.88 36.47 9.78
#